data_AF-A0A838QVD1-F1
#
_entry.id   AF-A0A838QVD1-F1
#
_cell.length_a   1.000
_cell.length_b   1.000
_cell.length_c   1.000
_cell.angle_alpha   90.00
_cell.angle_beta   90.00
_cell.angle_gamma   90.00
#
_symmetry.space_group_name_H-M   'P 1'
#
loop_
_entity.id
_entity.type
_entity.pdbx_description
1 polymer ?
#
loop_
_entity_poly.entity_id
_entity_poly.type
_entity_poly.pdbx_seq_one_letter_code
_entity_poly.pdbx_strand_id
1 'polypeptide(L)'
;MSLNRVDRSRARWGINIGLFIAMALLSPTLTSAQDDAAAADASAPIQRIVLFNSGVGYFEHRGTVEGDASIDLKFDVEDVNDLLKSMVLEDLDGGKISTVTYGSRDPITLRR
;
A
#
# COMPACT_ATOMS: atom_id res chain seq x y z
N MET A 1 -23.29 13.85 52.75
CA MET A 1 -24.11 15.08 52.72
C MET A 1 -24.30 15.53 51.27
N SER A 2 -25.55 15.49 50.79
CA SER A 2 -26.15 16.32 49.73
C SER A 2 -25.58 17.74 49.64
N LEU A 3 -25.63 18.53 48.56
CA LEU A 3 -26.19 18.50 47.21
C LEU A 3 -25.60 19.79 46.57
N ASN A 4 -25.14 19.79 45.32
CA ASN A 4 -25.38 20.97 44.50
C ASN A 4 -25.58 20.59 43.03
N ARG A 5 -26.82 20.80 42.61
CA ARG A 5 -27.44 20.41 41.36
C ARG A 5 -27.46 21.68 40.51
N VAL A 6 -26.70 21.72 39.40
CA VAL A 6 -26.95 22.70 38.33
C VAL A 6 -27.75 21.99 37.26
N ASP A 7 -29.04 22.27 37.33
CA ASP A 7 -30.08 21.99 36.34
C ASP A 7 -29.83 22.86 35.09
N ARG A 8 -29.69 22.22 33.93
CA ARG A 8 -29.97 22.86 32.64
C ARG A 8 -30.95 21.98 31.89
N SER A 9 -32.20 22.15 32.30
CA SER A 9 -33.39 21.73 31.61
C SER A 9 -33.56 22.46 30.27
N ARG A 10 -34.18 21.73 29.33
CA ARG A 10 -34.87 22.16 28.10
C ARG A 10 -34.09 22.01 26.78
N ALA A 11 -34.30 20.85 26.15
CA ALA A 11 -34.93 20.83 24.83
C ALA A 11 -35.72 19.52 24.66
N ARG A 12 -37.03 19.62 24.91
CA ARG A 12 -38.01 18.63 24.47
C ARG A 12 -38.19 18.83 22.97
N TRP A 13 -37.75 17.88 22.16
CA TRP A 13 -38.37 17.67 20.85
C TRP A 13 -38.77 16.22 20.79
N GLY A 14 -40.01 15.95 21.21
CA GLY A 14 -40.63 14.66 20.94
C GLY A 14 -41.16 14.66 19.52
N ILE A 15 -41.08 13.52 18.85
CA ILE A 15 -42.18 12.96 18.07
C ILE A 15 -42.05 11.42 18.16
N ASN A 16 -43.23 10.81 18.24
CA ASN A 16 -43.54 9.49 18.71
C ASN A 16 -43.16 8.35 17.77
N ILE A 17 -43.07 7.17 18.40
CA ILE A 17 -43.08 5.81 17.87
C ILE A 17 -44.14 5.64 16.77
N GLY A 18 -43.71 5.12 15.62
CA GLY A 18 -44.57 4.62 14.56
C GLY A 18 -43.98 3.33 13.99
N LEU A 19 -44.52 2.21 14.45
CA LEU A 19 -44.34 0.87 13.88
C LEU A 19 -44.79 0.89 12.41
N PHE A 20 -43.85 0.73 11.47
CA PHE A 20 -44.16 0.43 10.07
C PHE A 20 -43.34 -0.79 9.62
N ILE A 21 -44.04 -1.91 9.50
CA ILE A 21 -43.61 -3.10 8.79
C ILE A 21 -43.60 -2.74 7.30
N ALA A 22 -42.44 -2.84 6.66
CA ALA A 22 -42.31 -2.87 5.21
C ALA A 22 -41.26 -3.90 4.82
N MET A 23 -41.76 -5.02 4.33
CA MET A 23 -41.04 -6.11 3.67
C MET A 23 -40.41 -5.56 2.39
N ALA A 24 -39.08 -5.51 2.32
CA ALA A 24 -38.35 -5.25 1.09
C ALA A 24 -37.12 -6.17 1.02
N LEU A 25 -37.14 -7.04 0.02
CA LEU A 25 -36.05 -7.90 -0.41
C LEU A 25 -34.81 -7.03 -0.67
N LEU A 26 -33.75 -7.21 0.11
CA LEU A 26 -32.46 -6.58 -0.16
C LEU A 26 -31.37 -7.65 -0.11
N SER A 27 -30.86 -7.98 -1.29
CA SER A 27 -29.74 -8.90 -1.51
C SER A 27 -28.56 -8.55 -0.60
N PRO A 28 -27.89 -9.53 0.04
CA PRO A 28 -26.59 -9.28 0.63
C PRO A 28 -25.60 -9.14 -0.54
N THR A 29 -25.29 -7.92 -0.94
CA THR A 29 -24.06 -7.68 -1.70
C THR A 29 -22.91 -8.04 -0.77
N LEU A 30 -22.22 -9.14 -1.09
CA LEU A 30 -20.92 -9.47 -0.53
C LEU A 30 -20.01 -8.27 -0.81
N THR A 31 -19.85 -7.42 0.21
CA THR A 31 -18.80 -6.42 0.24
C THR A 31 -17.50 -7.21 0.27
N SER A 32 -16.82 -7.29 -0.88
CA SER A 32 -15.40 -7.55 -0.90
C SER A 32 -14.75 -6.35 -0.21
N ALA A 33 -14.36 -6.53 1.05
CA ALA A 33 -13.43 -5.62 1.71
C ALA A 33 -12.12 -5.72 0.91
N GLN A 34 -11.93 -4.77 0.00
CA GLN A 34 -10.65 -4.50 -0.60
C GLN A 34 -9.85 -3.82 0.51
N ASP A 35 -9.03 -4.61 1.21
CA ASP A 35 -7.99 -4.12 2.10
C ASP A 35 -6.95 -3.39 1.23
N ASP A 36 -7.32 -2.18 0.78
CA ASP A 36 -6.37 -1.13 0.46
C ASP A 36 -5.85 -0.59 1.80
N ALA A 37 -5.16 -1.45 2.55
CA ALA A 37 -4.30 -1.00 3.63
C ALA A 37 -3.31 -0.04 2.98
N ALA A 38 -3.43 1.24 3.33
CA ALA A 38 -2.57 2.30 2.85
C ALA A 38 -1.13 1.81 2.91
N ALA A 39 -0.55 1.48 1.75
CA ALA A 39 0.83 1.08 1.62
C ALA A 39 1.63 2.24 2.20
N ALA A 40 2.14 2.07 3.42
CA ALA A 40 3.14 2.97 3.92
C ALA A 40 4.27 2.93 2.88
N ASP A 41 4.65 4.10 2.36
CA ASP A 41 5.74 4.24 1.39
C ASP A 41 7.04 3.73 2.04
N ALA A 42 7.27 2.42 1.96
CA ALA A 42 8.49 1.81 2.41
C ALA A 42 9.61 2.31 1.51
N SER A 43 10.63 2.89 2.11
CA SER A 43 11.74 3.48 1.39
C SER A 43 13.03 2.78 1.75
N ALA A 44 13.72 2.28 0.73
CA ALA A 44 15.10 1.84 0.83
C ALA A 44 15.99 2.86 0.10
N PRO A 45 16.52 3.87 0.81
CA PRO A 45 17.40 4.85 0.19
C PRO A 45 18.73 4.22 -0.25
N ILE A 46 19.40 4.87 -1.22
CA ILE A 46 20.73 4.48 -1.67
C ILE A 46 21.75 4.75 -0.55
N GLN A 47 22.48 3.72 -0.14
CA GLN A 47 23.58 3.81 0.83
C GLN A 47 24.95 3.82 0.18
N ARG A 48 25.09 3.16 -0.98
CA ARG A 48 26.38 3.01 -1.66
C ARG A 48 26.21 3.08 -3.16
N ILE A 49 27.13 3.80 -3.80
CA ILE A 49 27.29 3.84 -5.25
C ILE A 49 28.74 3.53 -5.57
N VAL A 50 28.96 2.57 -6.48
CA VAL A 50 30.29 2.28 -7.03
C VAL A 50 30.19 2.34 -8.54
N LEU A 51 31.06 3.13 -9.17
CA LEU A 51 31.12 3.28 -10.63
C LEU A 51 32.38 2.60 -11.16
N PHE A 52 32.21 1.74 -12.16
CA PHE A 52 33.30 1.04 -12.81
C PHE A 52 33.68 1.72 -14.14
N ASN A 53 34.93 1.62 -14.56
CA ASN A 53 35.40 2.15 -15.86
C ASN A 53 34.76 1.42 -17.07
N SER A 54 34.07 0.30 -16.83
CA SER A 54 33.25 -0.38 -17.85
C SER A 54 31.96 0.37 -18.20
N GLY A 55 31.60 1.41 -17.44
CA GLY A 55 30.32 2.11 -17.60
C GLY A 55 29.17 1.48 -16.81
N VAL A 56 29.42 0.41 -16.03
CA VAL A 56 28.43 -0.21 -15.14
C VAL A 56 28.50 0.44 -13.76
N GLY A 57 27.33 0.65 -13.14
CA GLY A 57 27.19 1.13 -11.76
C GLY A 57 26.65 0.04 -10.83
N TYR A 58 27.13 0.01 -9.60
CA TYR A 58 26.55 -0.77 -8.50
C TYR A 58 25.86 0.17 -7.51
N PHE A 59 24.61 -0.13 -7.20
CA PHE A 59 23.75 0.65 -6.31
C PHE A 59 23.25 -0.24 -5.17
N GLU A 60 23.57 0.14 -3.94
CA GLU A 60 23.10 -0.54 -2.74
C GLU A 60 21.95 0.28 -2.14
N HIS A 61 20.74 -0.28 -2.14
CA HIS A 61 19.58 0.27 -1.45
C HIS A 61 19.39 -0.48 -0.14
N ARG A 62 19.28 0.25 0.97
CA ARG A 62 19.05 -0.36 2.29
C ARG A 62 18.12 0.52 3.11
N GLY A 63 17.11 -0.10 3.69
CA GLY A 63 16.15 0.52 4.59
C GLY A 63 15.42 -0.54 5.40
N THR A 64 14.72 -0.10 6.44
CA THR A 64 13.87 -0.98 7.25
C THR A 64 12.45 -0.88 6.71
N VAL A 65 11.80 -2.03 6.56
CA VAL A 65 10.40 -2.14 6.13
C VAL A 65 9.58 -2.62 7.32
N GLU A 66 8.51 -1.90 7.65
CA GLU A 66 7.57 -2.27 8.71
C GLU A 66 6.28 -2.80 8.09
N GLY A 67 5.86 -4.00 8.49
CA GLY A 67 4.67 -4.65 7.94
C GLY A 67 4.84 -5.10 6.49
N ASP A 68 3.72 -5.20 5.77
CA ASP A 68 3.70 -5.53 4.35
C ASP A 68 3.78 -4.25 3.53
N ALA A 69 4.88 -4.06 2.81
CA ALA A 69 5.07 -2.90 1.96
C ALA A 69 5.76 -3.26 0.64
N SER A 70 5.52 -2.44 -0.37
CA SER A 70 6.18 -2.53 -1.67
C SER A 70 7.16 -1.37 -1.81
N ILE A 71 8.33 -1.65 -2.39
CA ILE A 71 9.32 -0.64 -2.72
C ILE A 71 9.40 -0.52 -4.24
N ASP A 72 9.01 0.64 -4.75
CA ASP A 72 9.11 0.93 -6.17
C ASP A 72 10.51 1.46 -6.52
N LEU A 73 11.17 0.76 -7.43
CA LEU A 73 12.47 1.16 -7.98
C LEU A 73 12.30 1.51 -9.47
N LYS A 74 12.85 2.66 -9.88
CA LYS A 74 12.74 3.17 -11.24
C LYS A 74 14.07 3.02 -11.97
N PHE A 75 14.03 2.41 -13.14
CA PHE A 75 15.19 2.16 -13.98
C PHE A 75 14.85 2.43 -15.44
N ASP A 76 15.89 2.69 -16.24
CA ASP A 76 15.74 2.81 -17.68
C ASP A 76 15.41 1.44 -18.31
N VAL A 77 14.54 1.47 -19.32
CA VAL A 77 14.00 0.25 -19.94
C VAL A 77 15.10 -0.58 -20.62
N GLU A 78 16.13 0.09 -21.14
CA GLU A 78 17.27 -0.57 -21.79
C GLU A 78 18.12 -1.40 -20.81
N ASP A 79 18.19 -0.99 -19.55
CA ASP A 79 19.02 -1.63 -18.53
C ASP A 79 18.28 -2.67 -17.70
N VAL A 80 16.95 -2.76 -17.83
CA VAL A 80 16.12 -3.59 -16.94
C VAL A 80 16.48 -5.08 -17.00
N ASN A 81 16.96 -5.55 -18.15
CA ASN A 81 17.32 -6.95 -18.32
C ASN A 81 18.55 -7.32 -17.49
N ASP A 82 19.58 -6.48 -17.54
CA ASP A 82 20.82 -6.67 -16.80
C ASP A 82 20.62 -6.39 -15.32
N LEU A 83 19.77 -5.42 -14.98
CA LEU A 83 19.30 -5.20 -13.62
C LEU A 83 18.68 -6.47 -13.03
N LEU A 84 17.64 -7.04 -13.67
CA LEU A 84 16.93 -8.19 -13.12
C LEU A 84 17.84 -9.43 -12.99
N LYS A 85 18.83 -9.57 -13.88
CA LYS A 85 19.81 -10.68 -13.83
C LYS A 85 20.86 -10.52 -12.74
N SER A 86 21.18 -9.28 -12.36
CA SER A 86 22.23 -8.97 -11.38
C SER A 86 21.69 -8.53 -10.02
N MET A 87 20.38 -8.31 -9.90
CA MET A 87 19.72 -7.91 -8.67
C MET A 87 19.87 -9.00 -7.60
N VAL A 88 20.29 -8.57 -6.41
CA VAL A 88 20.33 -9.40 -5.21
C VAL A 88 19.46 -8.73 -4.17
N LEU A 89 18.56 -9.51 -3.59
CA LEU A 89 17.71 -9.08 -2.48
C LEU A 89 18.08 -9.91 -1.26
N GLU A 90 18.32 -9.23 -0.15
CA GLU A 90 18.69 -9.83 1.12
C GLU A 90 17.79 -9.27 2.21
N ASP A 91 17.31 -10.17 3.05
CA ASP A 91 16.64 -9.82 4.30
C ASP A 91 17.64 -10.01 5.44
N LEU A 92 17.85 -8.96 6.22
CA LEU A 92 18.85 -8.90 7.29
C LEU A 92 18.24 -9.11 8.69
N ASP A 93 16.92 -8.95 8.82
CA ASP A 93 16.22 -8.90 10.12
C ASP A 93 15.15 -10.01 10.28
N GLY A 94 15.10 -10.98 9.37
CA GLY A 94 14.24 -12.17 9.47
C GLY A 94 12.84 -12.01 8.86
N GLY A 95 12.65 -11.00 8.01
CA GLY A 95 11.48 -10.86 7.14
C GLY A 95 11.41 -11.88 5.98
N LYS A 96 10.50 -11.62 5.04
CA LYS A 96 10.36 -12.40 3.81
C LYS A 96 10.30 -11.50 2.60
N ILE A 97 11.21 -11.73 1.67
CA ILE A 97 11.15 -11.15 0.33
C ILE A 97 10.14 -11.97 -0.48
N SER A 98 9.15 -11.29 -1.04
CA SER A 98 8.09 -11.90 -1.84
C SER A 98 8.44 -11.85 -3.33
N THR A 99 7.57 -11.28 -4.16
CA THR A 99 7.69 -11.28 -5.62
C THR A 99 8.24 -9.95 -6.11
N VAL A 100 9.25 -10.00 -6.98
CA VAL A 100 9.69 -8.84 -7.76
C VAL A 100 8.83 -8.75 -9.02
N THR A 101 8.11 -7.64 -9.18
CA THR A 101 7.25 -7.41 -10.35
C THR A 101 7.85 -6.31 -11.23
N TYR A 102 7.97 -6.57 -12.53
CA TYR A 102 8.32 -5.56 -13.53
C TYR A 102 7.22 -5.48 -14.59
N GLY A 103 6.76 -4.26 -14.88
CA GLY A 103 5.82 -4.01 -15.96
C GLY A 103 6.51 -4.10 -17.33
N SER A 104 6.48 -5.27 -17.96
CA SER A 104 6.93 -5.42 -19.35
C SER A 104 6.12 -4.51 -20.27
N ARG A 105 6.79 -3.75 -21.14
CA ARG A 105 6.13 -3.03 -22.23
C ARG A 105 5.74 -4.03 -23.31
N ASP A 106 4.46 -4.04 -23.69
CA ASP A 106 3.97 -4.82 -24.83
C ASP A 106 4.76 -4.48 -26.11
N PRO A 107 5.18 -5.47 -26.90
CA PRO A 107 5.90 -5.22 -28.14
C PRO A 107 5.01 -4.44 -29.12
N ILE A 108 5.46 -3.24 -29.51
CA ILE A 108 4.89 -2.49 -30.63
C ILE A 108 5.18 -3.23 -31.95
N THR A 109 4.37 -4.23 -32.26
CA THR A 109 4.37 -4.88 -33.57
C THR A 109 3.67 -3.99 -34.58
N LEU A 110 4.43 -3.09 -35.23
CA LEU A 110 3.96 -2.47 -36.48
C LEU A 110 4.38 -3.36 -37.66
N ARG A 111 3.47 -4.24 -38.05
CA ARG A 111 3.53 -5.04 -39.28
C ARG A 111 3.45 -4.10 -40.49
N ARG A 112 4.42 -4.15 -41.40
CA ARG A 112 4.26 -3.68 -42.79
C ARG A 112 4.70 -4.78 -43.74
#